data_AF-A0A8D1PA50-F1
#
_entry.id   AF-A0A8D1PA50-F1
#
_cell.length_a   1.000
_cell.length_b   1.000
_cell.length_c   1.000
_cell.angle_alpha   90.00
_cell.angle_beta   90.00
_cell.angle_gamma   90.00
#
_symmetry.space_group_name_H-M   'P 1'
#
loop_
_entity.id
_entity.type
_entity.pdbx_description
1 polymer ?
#
loop_
_entity_poly.entity_id
_entity_poly.type
_entity_poly.pdbx_seq_one_letter_code
_entity_poly.pdbx_strand_id
1 'polypeptide(L)'
;MAVDFGDQASGFRHNEVIRFINNEVLMNGGGPDFYVAFRSKPWSEVEDRLRVIVADPQVPHSIKRACAWSALALSVRLGARQREQQVSQIRRLQEQLEEREVASWALASELQRLRDEREEVVTQLRFTQAALQQALNEYDVLRGQLLQSAWPLRVEALTQDKVTNFRKVSKNWKYSEEKPMSSYPSLDQKVTYSFHRKFETKIMI
;
A
#
# COMPACT_ATOMS: atom_id res chain seq x y z
N MET A 1 26.20 -4.88 -56.01
CA MET A 1 25.51 -6.04 -55.43
C MET A 1 24.22 -5.58 -54.79
N ALA A 2 23.15 -6.36 -54.88
CA ALA A 2 21.85 -6.01 -54.32
C ALA A 2 21.84 -6.08 -52.80
N VAL A 3 22.44 -7.10 -52.17
CA VAL A 3 22.53 -7.29 -50.72
C VAL A 3 23.99 -7.32 -50.30
N ASP A 4 24.35 -6.62 -49.24
CA ASP A 4 25.70 -6.64 -48.69
C ASP A 4 25.92 -7.91 -47.84
N PHE A 5 27.04 -8.61 -48.05
CA PHE A 5 27.42 -9.78 -47.24
C PHE A 5 27.74 -9.40 -45.79
N GLY A 6 28.10 -8.14 -45.53
CA GLY A 6 28.35 -7.61 -44.19
C GLY A 6 27.11 -7.09 -43.47
N ASP A 7 25.94 -7.02 -44.12
CA ASP A 7 24.74 -6.49 -43.47
C ASP A 7 24.16 -7.54 -42.50
N GLN A 8 24.53 -7.41 -41.23
CA GLN A 8 23.99 -8.22 -40.13
C GLN A 8 22.46 -8.03 -39.98
N ALA A 9 21.92 -6.90 -40.44
CA ALA A 9 20.49 -6.65 -40.44
C ALA A 9 19.79 -7.18 -41.70
N SER A 10 20.49 -7.85 -42.62
CA SER A 10 19.89 -8.39 -43.86
C SER A 10 18.85 -9.47 -43.61
N GLY A 11 18.86 -10.11 -42.43
CA GLY A 11 17.96 -11.19 -42.05
C GLY A 11 18.32 -12.56 -42.63
N PHE A 12 19.29 -12.63 -43.53
CA PHE A 12 19.78 -13.88 -44.10
C PHE A 12 20.83 -14.52 -43.19
N ARG A 13 20.71 -15.83 -42.96
CA ARG A 13 21.66 -16.61 -42.14
C ARG A 13 22.79 -17.25 -42.94
N HIS A 14 22.60 -17.39 -44.25
CA HIS A 14 23.46 -18.18 -45.12
C HIS A 14 24.00 -17.29 -46.24
N ASN A 15 25.32 -17.15 -46.30
CA ASN A 15 26.00 -16.32 -47.29
C ASN A 15 25.81 -16.87 -48.72
N GLU A 16 25.56 -18.17 -48.86
CA GLU A 16 25.24 -18.82 -50.12
C GLU A 16 23.95 -18.28 -50.73
N VAL A 17 22.95 -18.00 -49.89
CA VAL A 17 21.66 -17.44 -50.32
C VAL A 17 21.84 -15.98 -50.74
N ILE A 18 22.60 -15.19 -49.96
CA ILE A 18 22.93 -13.80 -50.31
C ILE A 18 23.65 -13.76 -51.67
N ARG A 19 24.62 -14.64 -51.89
CA ARG A 19 25.36 -14.76 -53.14
C ARG A 19 24.44 -15.15 -54.30
N PHE A 20 23.55 -16.11 -54.09
CA PHE A 20 22.59 -16.54 -55.09
C PHE A 20 21.66 -15.39 -55.50
N ILE A 21 21.06 -14.67 -54.53
CA ILE A 21 20.19 -13.52 -54.80
C ILE A 21 20.94 -12.43 -55.54
N ASN A 22 22.15 -12.10 -55.10
CA ASN A 22 22.99 -11.10 -55.77
C ASN A 22 23.29 -11.47 -57.22
N ASN A 23 23.62 -12.73 -57.49
CA ASN A 23 23.86 -13.23 -58.83
C ASN A 23 22.59 -13.19 -59.68
N GLU A 24 21.45 -13.62 -59.14
CA GLU A 24 20.17 -13.54 -59.85
C GLU A 24 19.82 -12.09 -60.23
N VAL A 25 20.01 -11.13 -59.34
CA VAL A 25 19.75 -9.71 -59.65
C VAL A 25 20.68 -9.22 -60.77
N LEU A 26 21.99 -9.51 -60.67
CA LEU A 26 22.98 -9.07 -61.65
C LEU A 26 22.78 -9.70 -63.03
N MET A 27 22.54 -11.02 -63.10
CA MET A 27 22.34 -11.75 -64.35
C MET A 27 21.06 -11.34 -65.08
N ASN A 28 20.09 -10.78 -64.36
CA ASN A 28 18.85 -10.28 -64.92
C ASN A 28 18.88 -8.78 -65.24
N GLY A 29 20.06 -8.15 -65.23
CA GLY A 29 20.25 -6.72 -65.56
C GLY A 29 19.87 -5.76 -64.44
N GLY A 30 19.68 -6.27 -63.22
CA GLY A 30 19.42 -5.46 -62.04
C GLY A 30 20.69 -4.90 -61.40
N GLY A 31 20.61 -3.66 -60.95
CA GLY A 31 21.67 -2.98 -60.21
C GLY A 31 21.46 -2.99 -58.68
N PRO A 32 22.44 -2.51 -57.91
CA PRO A 32 22.29 -2.28 -56.47
C PRO A 32 21.25 -1.20 -56.13
N ASP A 33 20.95 -0.31 -57.08
CA ASP A 33 20.18 0.93 -56.87
C ASP A 33 18.81 0.67 -56.28
N PHE A 34 18.13 -0.39 -56.71
CA PHE A 34 16.82 -0.74 -56.19
C PHE A 34 16.91 -1.04 -54.69
N TYR A 35 17.78 -1.96 -54.30
CA TYR A 35 17.91 -2.31 -52.89
C TYR A 35 18.39 -1.11 -52.06
N VAL A 36 19.39 -0.36 -52.54
CA VAL A 36 19.95 0.78 -51.80
C VAL A 36 18.94 1.92 -51.64
N ALA A 37 18.11 2.20 -52.64
CA ALA A 37 17.08 3.24 -52.57
C ALA A 37 15.93 2.85 -51.62
N PHE A 38 15.58 1.56 -51.57
CA PHE A 38 14.40 1.09 -50.84
C PHE A 38 14.72 0.49 -49.46
N ARG A 39 16.00 0.26 -49.10
CA ARG A 39 16.38 -0.30 -47.78
C ARG A 39 15.98 0.56 -46.58
N SER A 40 15.78 1.85 -46.76
CA SER A 40 15.36 2.75 -45.67
C SER A 40 13.88 3.09 -45.71
N LYS A 41 13.14 2.51 -46.66
CA LYS A 41 11.73 2.78 -46.89
C LYS A 41 10.84 1.74 -46.20
N PRO A 42 9.62 2.11 -45.80
CA PRO A 42 8.63 1.15 -45.32
C PRO A 42 8.23 0.19 -46.44
N TRP A 43 7.80 -1.02 -46.07
CA TRP A 43 7.39 -2.05 -47.04
C TRP A 43 6.33 -1.54 -48.03
N SER A 44 5.39 -0.70 -47.57
CA SER A 44 4.35 -0.12 -48.43
C SER A 44 4.92 0.62 -49.64
N GLU A 45 5.94 1.46 -49.45
CA GLU A 45 6.59 2.19 -50.56
C GLU A 45 7.33 1.25 -51.51
N VAL A 46 7.91 0.16 -50.98
CA VAL A 46 8.60 -0.86 -51.79
C VAL A 46 7.59 -1.64 -52.64
N GLU A 47 6.47 -2.04 -52.04
CA GLU A 47 5.38 -2.74 -52.69
C GLU A 47 4.72 -1.90 -53.79
N ASP A 48 4.44 -0.62 -53.51
CA ASP A 48 3.89 0.32 -54.50
C ASP A 48 4.82 0.44 -55.72
N ARG A 49 6.14 0.55 -55.49
CA ARG A 49 7.10 0.61 -56.60
C ARG A 49 7.16 -0.69 -57.39
N LEU A 50 7.13 -1.84 -56.71
CA LEU A 50 7.12 -3.14 -57.38
C LEU A 50 5.88 -3.33 -58.23
N ARG A 51 4.72 -2.91 -57.73
CA ARG A 51 3.47 -2.95 -58.48
C ARG A 51 3.57 -2.18 -59.79
N VAL A 52 4.14 -0.97 -59.77
CA VAL A 52 4.36 -0.16 -60.98
C VAL A 52 5.23 -0.91 -62.00
N ILE A 53 6.34 -1.49 -61.55
CA ILE A 53 7.30 -2.20 -62.42
C ILE A 53 6.69 -3.49 -63.00
N VAL A 54 5.94 -4.24 -62.20
CA VAL A 54 5.33 -5.50 -62.61
C VAL A 54 4.17 -5.27 -63.59
N ALA A 55 3.36 -4.24 -63.34
CA ALA A 55 2.20 -3.89 -64.17
C ALA A 55 2.58 -3.31 -65.53
N ASP A 56 3.77 -2.71 -65.67
CA ASP A 56 4.22 -2.14 -66.94
C ASP A 56 4.61 -3.25 -67.95
N PRO A 57 3.92 -3.38 -69.09
CA PRO A 57 4.26 -4.35 -70.12
C PRO A 57 5.55 -4.00 -70.88
N GLN A 58 6.01 -2.75 -70.84
CA GLN A 58 7.25 -2.30 -71.49
C GLN A 58 8.51 -2.74 -70.75
N VAL A 59 8.38 -3.09 -69.46
CA VAL A 59 9.52 -3.55 -68.66
C VAL A 59 9.87 -5.00 -69.05
N PRO A 60 11.13 -5.28 -69.45
CA PRO A 60 11.56 -6.63 -69.76
C PRO A 60 11.38 -7.60 -68.58
N HIS A 61 11.08 -8.86 -68.89
CA HIS A 61 10.85 -9.88 -67.87
C HIS A 61 12.06 -10.09 -66.95
N SER A 62 13.28 -9.97 -67.47
CA SER A 62 14.51 -10.02 -66.68
C SER A 62 14.53 -8.94 -65.60
N ILE A 63 14.23 -7.69 -65.93
CA ILE A 63 14.16 -6.59 -64.96
C ILE A 63 13.10 -6.85 -63.90
N LYS A 64 11.92 -7.38 -64.28
CA LYS A 64 10.89 -7.77 -63.30
C LYS A 64 11.40 -8.82 -62.32
N ARG A 65 12.14 -9.83 -62.81
CA ARG A 65 12.77 -10.86 -61.97
C ARG A 65 13.85 -10.29 -61.05
N ALA A 66 14.68 -9.38 -61.54
CA ALA A 66 15.68 -8.69 -60.72
C ALA A 66 15.03 -7.85 -59.60
N CYS A 67 13.94 -7.14 -59.91
CA CYS A 67 13.17 -6.39 -58.91
C CYS A 67 12.49 -7.32 -57.90
N ALA A 68 11.96 -8.47 -58.31
CA ALA A 68 11.36 -9.46 -57.42
C ALA A 68 12.38 -10.04 -56.42
N TRP A 69 13.59 -10.39 -56.88
CA TRP A 69 14.66 -10.83 -55.98
C TRP A 69 15.13 -9.74 -55.02
N SER A 70 15.21 -8.49 -55.50
CA SER A 70 15.56 -7.35 -54.65
C SER A 70 14.47 -7.06 -53.60
N ALA A 71 13.19 -7.22 -53.97
CA ALA A 71 12.04 -7.12 -53.07
C ALA A 71 12.06 -8.18 -51.98
N LEU A 72 12.35 -9.44 -52.34
CA LEU A 72 12.51 -10.53 -51.38
C LEU A 72 13.61 -10.20 -50.36
N ALA A 73 14.75 -9.67 -50.83
CA ALA A 73 15.81 -9.28 -49.93
C ALA A 73 15.40 -8.16 -48.96
N LEU A 74 14.60 -7.19 -49.44
CA LEU A 74 14.07 -6.11 -48.61
C LEU A 74 13.03 -6.60 -47.59
N SER A 75 12.13 -7.51 -47.98
CA SER A 75 11.10 -8.04 -47.08
C SER A 75 11.71 -8.88 -45.96
N VAL A 76 12.69 -9.74 -46.28
CA VAL A 76 13.42 -10.54 -45.30
C VAL A 76 14.13 -9.63 -44.29
N ARG A 77 14.78 -8.57 -44.76
CA ARG A 77 15.43 -7.57 -43.90
C ARG A 77 14.45 -6.84 -42.99
N LEU A 78 13.30 -6.41 -43.52
CA LEU A 78 12.27 -5.76 -42.71
C LEU A 78 11.69 -6.70 -41.65
N GLY A 79 11.42 -7.96 -42.02
CA GLY A 79 10.95 -8.98 -41.08
C GLY A 79 11.96 -9.29 -39.98
N ALA A 80 13.25 -9.38 -40.33
CA ALA A 80 14.32 -9.57 -39.34
C ALA A 80 14.41 -8.40 -38.35
N ARG A 81 14.39 -7.16 -38.85
CA ARG A 81 14.37 -5.95 -38.01
C ARG A 81 13.15 -5.89 -37.09
N GLN A 82 11.97 -6.20 -37.62
CA GLN A 82 10.75 -6.22 -36.83
C GLN A 82 10.84 -7.24 -35.70
N ARG A 83 11.37 -8.43 -35.97
CA ARG A 83 11.61 -9.45 -34.95
C ARG A 83 12.59 -8.98 -33.88
N GLU A 84 13.73 -8.40 -34.26
CA GLU A 84 14.72 -7.89 -33.31
C GLU A 84 14.15 -6.79 -32.42
N GLN A 85 13.35 -5.88 -32.99
CA GLN A 85 12.65 -4.85 -32.25
C GLN A 85 11.64 -5.45 -31.26
N GLN A 86 10.85 -6.43 -31.70
CA GLN A 86 9.88 -7.12 -30.84
C GLN A 86 10.57 -7.84 -29.68
N VAL A 87 11.65 -8.58 -29.94
CA VAL A 87 12.42 -9.27 -28.90
C VAL A 87 13.00 -8.25 -27.90
N SER A 88 13.53 -7.14 -28.37
CA SER A 88 14.07 -6.08 -27.51
C SER A 88 12.99 -5.43 -26.66
N GLN A 89 11.79 -5.19 -27.23
CA GLN A 89 10.65 -4.65 -26.49
C GLN A 89 10.14 -5.63 -25.44
N ILE A 90 9.99 -6.91 -25.80
CA ILE A 90 9.57 -7.96 -24.87
C ILE A 90 10.56 -8.06 -23.71
N ARG A 91 11.87 -8.08 -24.01
CA ARG A 91 12.90 -8.12 -22.97
C ARG A 91 12.81 -6.93 -22.02
N ARG A 92 12.67 -5.71 -22.54
CA ARG A 92 12.50 -4.50 -21.71
C ARG A 92 11.24 -4.59 -20.83
N LEU A 93 10.14 -5.11 -21.36
CA LEU A 93 8.90 -5.29 -20.60
C LEU A 93 9.07 -6.35 -19.50
N GLN A 94 9.81 -7.43 -19.78
CA GLN A 94 10.13 -8.46 -18.78
C GLN A 94 10.97 -7.89 -17.64
N GLU A 95 12.04 -7.15 -17.97
CA GLU A 95 12.89 -6.48 -16.97
C GLU A 95 12.05 -5.53 -16.08
N GLN A 96 11.15 -4.75 -16.67
CA GLN A 96 10.23 -3.88 -15.90
C GLN A 96 9.25 -4.66 -15.02
N LEU A 97 8.77 -5.82 -15.48
CA LEU A 97 7.86 -6.65 -14.70
C LEU A 97 8.57 -7.29 -13.51
N GLU A 98 9.80 -7.79 -13.71
CA GLU A 98 10.64 -8.33 -12.65
C GLU A 98 10.94 -7.28 -11.57
N GLU A 99 11.32 -6.06 -11.97
CA GLU A 99 11.53 -4.95 -11.03
C GLU A 99 10.26 -4.63 -10.21
N ARG A 100 9.11 -4.60 -10.87
CA ARG A 100 7.81 -4.36 -10.22
C ARG A 100 7.42 -5.48 -9.28
N GLU A 101 7.69 -6.72 -9.66
CA GLU A 101 7.43 -7.88 -8.84
C GLU A 101 8.29 -7.85 -7.57
N VAL A 102 9.60 -7.58 -7.69
CA VAL A 102 10.50 -7.43 -6.53
C VAL A 102 10.03 -6.31 -5.61
N ALA A 103 9.66 -5.14 -6.16
CA ALA A 103 9.12 -4.05 -5.37
C ALA A 103 7.81 -4.42 -4.66
N SER A 104 6.93 -5.17 -5.33
CA SER A 104 5.69 -5.68 -4.75
C SER A 104 5.95 -6.65 -3.61
N TRP A 105 6.90 -7.58 -3.77
CA TRP A 105 7.30 -8.50 -2.71
C TRP A 105 7.88 -7.76 -1.49
N ALA A 106 8.74 -6.76 -1.72
CA ALA A 106 9.30 -5.94 -0.63
C ALA A 106 8.21 -5.15 0.12
N LEU A 107 7.25 -4.57 -0.60
CA LEU A 107 6.12 -3.88 0.03
C LEU A 107 5.23 -4.85 0.82
N ALA A 108 5.00 -6.05 0.28
CA ALA A 108 4.23 -7.08 0.98
C ALA A 108 4.93 -7.54 2.27
N SER A 109 6.25 -7.71 2.26
CA SER A 109 7.00 -8.07 3.46
C SER A 109 7.01 -6.97 4.51
N GLU A 110 7.15 -5.70 4.10
CA GLU A 110 7.05 -4.56 5.03
C GLU A 110 5.66 -4.43 5.63
N LEU A 111 4.60 -4.62 4.83
CA LEU A 111 3.23 -4.62 5.35
C LEU A 111 2.98 -5.75 6.34
N GLN A 112 3.56 -6.93 6.10
CA GLN A 112 3.47 -8.05 7.04
C GLN A 112 4.20 -7.73 8.34
N ARG A 113 5.43 -7.21 8.27
CA ARG A 113 6.20 -6.79 9.44
C ARG A 113 5.44 -5.77 10.29
N LEU A 114 4.87 -4.74 9.66
CA LEU A 114 4.08 -3.71 10.37
C LEU A 114 2.81 -4.28 11.00
N ARG A 115 2.19 -5.30 10.38
CA ARG A 115 1.04 -6.00 10.98
C ARG A 115 1.44 -6.77 12.23
N ASP A 116 2.57 -7.47 12.17
CA ASP A 116 3.07 -8.26 13.30
C ASP A 116 3.48 -7.34 14.47
N GLU A 117 4.18 -6.24 14.19
CA GLU A 117 4.51 -5.21 15.20
C GLU A 117 3.26 -4.59 15.84
N ARG A 118 2.24 -4.29 15.03
CA ARG A 118 0.96 -3.79 15.53
C ARG A 118 0.30 -4.81 16.46
N GLU A 119 0.27 -6.08 16.09
CA GLU A 119 -0.34 -7.12 16.91
C GLU A 119 0.41 -7.27 18.24
N GLU A 120 1.75 -7.22 18.23
CA GLU A 120 2.55 -7.24 19.45
C GLU A 120 2.20 -6.07 20.38
N VAL A 121 2.18 -4.84 19.86
CA VAL A 121 1.80 -3.66 20.66
C VAL A 121 0.37 -3.78 21.21
N VAL A 122 -0.56 -4.30 20.40
CA VAL A 122 -1.95 -4.54 20.85
C VAL A 122 -2.00 -5.57 21.97
N THR A 123 -1.22 -6.65 21.89
CA THR A 123 -1.16 -7.65 22.97
C THR A 123 -0.57 -7.05 24.26
N GLN A 124 0.52 -6.29 24.16
CA GLN A 124 1.11 -5.60 25.31
C GLN A 124 0.13 -4.61 25.95
N LEU A 125 -0.60 -3.85 25.13
CA LEU A 125 -1.64 -2.94 25.61
C LEU A 125 -2.74 -3.69 26.38
N ARG A 126 -3.20 -4.83 25.86
CA ARG A 126 -4.20 -5.67 26.56
C ARG A 126 -3.66 -6.19 27.90
N PHE A 127 -2.40 -6.64 27.95
CA PHE A 127 -1.78 -7.09 29.20
C PHE A 127 -1.67 -5.96 30.23
N THR A 128 -1.18 -4.79 29.82
CA THR A 128 -1.08 -3.62 30.72
C THR A 128 -2.45 -3.15 31.22
N GLN A 129 -3.46 -3.18 30.36
CA GLN A 129 -4.84 -2.86 30.74
C GLN A 129 -5.39 -3.85 31.77
N ALA A 130 -5.16 -5.15 31.58
CA ALA A 130 -5.57 -6.17 32.54
C ALA A 130 -4.86 -6.02 33.89
N ALA A 131 -3.54 -5.76 33.88
CA ALA A 131 -2.77 -5.51 35.09
C ALA A 131 -3.26 -4.26 35.85
N LEU A 132 -3.57 -3.18 35.14
CA LEU A 132 -4.14 -1.98 35.72
C LEU A 132 -5.50 -2.26 36.37
N GLN A 133 -6.37 -3.03 35.69
CA GLN A 133 -7.67 -3.41 36.24
C GLN A 133 -7.52 -4.24 37.52
N GLN A 134 -6.54 -5.15 37.56
CA GLN A 134 -6.24 -5.93 38.76
C GLN A 134 -5.79 -5.04 39.92
N ALA A 135 -4.86 -4.11 39.67
CA ALA A 135 -4.38 -3.18 40.71
C ALA A 135 -5.50 -2.28 41.25
N LEU A 136 -6.44 -1.84 40.38
CA LEU A 136 -7.63 -1.10 40.81
C LEU A 136 -8.54 -1.95 41.70
N ASN A 137 -8.78 -3.21 41.33
CA ASN A 137 -9.58 -4.12 42.15
C ASN A 137 -8.92 -4.36 43.52
N GLU A 138 -7.60 -4.56 43.56
CA GLU A 138 -6.83 -4.71 44.81
C GLU A 138 -6.93 -3.44 45.68
N TYR A 139 -6.79 -2.26 45.08
CA TYR A 139 -6.97 -0.98 45.76
C TYR A 139 -8.38 -0.85 46.36
N ASP A 140 -9.43 -1.21 45.63
CA ASP A 140 -10.81 -1.15 46.11
C ASP A 140 -11.06 -2.11 47.28
N VAL A 141 -10.46 -3.31 47.24
CA VAL A 141 -10.51 -4.27 48.35
C VAL A 141 -9.83 -3.69 49.60
N LEU A 142 -8.60 -3.15 49.46
CA LEU A 142 -7.86 -2.55 50.57
C LEU A 142 -8.62 -1.35 51.14
N ARG A 143 -9.18 -0.49 50.28
CA ARG A 143 -10.03 0.63 50.69
C ARG A 143 -11.26 0.15 51.47
N GLY A 144 -11.91 -0.92 51.02
CA GLY A 144 -13.03 -1.55 51.73
C GLY A 144 -12.64 -2.05 53.12
N GLN A 145 -11.51 -2.76 53.24
CA GLN A 145 -10.98 -3.24 54.53
C GLN A 145 -10.64 -2.09 55.48
N LEU A 146 -10.06 -1.01 54.97
CA LEU A 146 -9.71 0.17 55.76
C LEU A 146 -10.96 0.88 56.30
N LEU A 147 -12.02 0.97 55.49
CA LEU A 147 -13.32 1.49 55.94
C LEU A 147 -13.98 0.58 56.98
N GLN A 148 -13.90 -0.74 56.81
CA GLN A 148 -14.47 -1.71 57.76
C GLN A 148 -13.73 -1.76 59.10
N SER A 149 -12.41 -1.55 59.11
CA SER A 149 -11.60 -1.48 60.34
C SER A 149 -11.69 -0.11 61.03
N ALA A 150 -11.89 0.97 60.28
CA ALA A 150 -12.17 2.29 60.83
C ALA A 150 -13.59 2.41 61.43
N TRP A 151 -14.53 1.56 61.00
CA TRP A 151 -15.90 1.53 61.50
C TRP A 151 -16.02 1.17 62.98
N PRO A 152 -15.42 0.07 63.51
CA PRO A 152 -15.49 -0.25 64.93
C PRO A 152 -14.82 0.82 65.81
N LEU A 153 -13.71 1.43 65.36
CA LEU A 153 -13.07 2.55 66.08
C LEU A 153 -13.98 3.80 66.17
N ARG A 154 -14.77 4.08 65.13
CA ARG A 154 -15.74 5.18 65.13
C ARG A 154 -17.00 4.85 65.93
N VAL A 155 -17.47 3.61 65.91
CA VAL A 155 -18.64 3.16 66.68
C VAL A 155 -18.30 3.09 68.18
N GLU A 156 -17.11 2.63 68.56
CA GLU A 156 -16.61 2.68 69.95
C GLU A 156 -16.44 4.12 70.44
N ALA A 157 -15.88 5.02 69.63
CA ALA A 157 -15.81 6.44 70.00
C ALA A 157 -17.21 7.05 70.22
N LEU A 158 -18.19 6.71 69.39
CA LEU A 158 -19.56 7.20 69.52
C LEU A 158 -20.33 6.56 70.69
N THR A 159 -20.07 5.30 71.04
CA THR A 159 -20.67 4.66 72.21
C THR A 159 -20.02 5.15 73.52
N GLN A 160 -18.71 5.37 73.54
CA GLN A 160 -17.99 5.94 74.69
C GLN A 160 -18.48 7.37 74.99
N ASP A 161 -18.71 8.18 73.94
CA ASP A 161 -19.15 9.58 74.07
C ASP A 161 -20.64 9.71 74.47
N LYS A 162 -21.45 8.70 74.14
CA LYS A 162 -22.84 8.57 74.65
C LYS A 162 -22.85 8.14 76.12
N VAL A 163 -22.00 7.20 76.53
CA VAL A 163 -21.90 6.72 77.93
C VAL A 163 -21.36 7.81 78.86
N THR A 164 -20.38 8.60 78.43
CA THR A 164 -19.88 9.77 79.19
C THR A 164 -20.92 10.89 79.28
N ASN A 165 -21.70 11.14 78.22
CA ASN A 165 -22.81 12.09 78.28
C ASN A 165 -23.96 11.63 79.18
N PHE A 166 -24.38 10.36 79.11
CA PHE A 166 -25.38 9.82 80.05
C PHE A 166 -24.92 9.89 81.52
N ARG A 167 -23.63 9.63 81.77
CA ARG A 167 -23.04 9.75 83.12
C ARG A 167 -22.95 11.20 83.62
N LYS A 168 -22.81 12.17 82.71
CA LYS A 168 -22.88 13.62 83.02
C LYS A 168 -24.32 14.09 83.26
N VAL A 169 -25.27 13.63 82.44
CA VAL A 169 -26.70 13.97 82.61
C VAL A 169 -27.26 13.39 83.91
N SER A 170 -26.87 12.16 84.29
CA SER A 170 -27.29 11.54 85.55
C SER A 170 -26.71 12.23 86.80
N LYS A 171 -25.56 12.92 86.68
CA LYS A 171 -25.00 13.75 87.76
C LYS A 171 -25.61 15.16 87.84
N ASN A 172 -26.27 15.64 86.77
CA ASN A 172 -26.96 16.94 86.74
C ASN A 172 -28.45 16.85 87.11
N TRP A 173 -29.03 15.66 87.27
CA TRP A 173 -30.43 15.46 87.68
C TRP A 173 -30.66 15.56 89.20
N LYS A 174 -29.90 16.43 89.86
CA LYS A 174 -30.10 16.80 91.27
C LYS A 174 -30.06 18.32 91.44
N TYR A 175 -30.76 19.05 90.58
CA TYR A 175 -31.42 20.31 90.92
C TYR A 175 -32.35 20.72 89.77
N SER A 176 -33.49 21.29 90.13
CA SER A 176 -34.54 21.87 89.28
C SER A 176 -35.58 20.90 88.72
N GLU A 177 -36.54 20.57 89.59
CA GLU A 177 -37.96 20.60 89.26
C GLU A 177 -38.31 21.92 88.55
N GLU A 178 -38.92 21.85 87.35
CA GLU A 178 -40.26 22.37 87.06
C GLU A 178 -40.61 22.16 85.56
N LYS A 179 -41.85 21.72 85.33
CA LYS A 179 -42.53 21.24 84.11
C LYS A 179 -42.88 22.37 83.09
N PRO A 180 -43.55 22.10 81.93
CA PRO A 180 -43.37 21.03 80.92
C PRO A 180 -43.55 21.53 79.44
N MET A 181 -43.28 20.61 78.49
CA MET A 181 -43.93 20.43 77.17
C MET A 181 -44.04 21.60 76.17
N SER A 182 -43.45 21.42 74.98
CA SER A 182 -44.21 21.02 73.78
C SER A 182 -43.36 21.08 72.50
N SER A 183 -43.30 19.93 71.81
CA SER A 183 -43.34 19.75 70.35
C SER A 183 -42.26 20.39 69.44
N TYR A 184 -41.34 19.55 68.97
CA TYR A 184 -40.84 19.56 67.58
C TYR A 184 -41.66 18.54 66.78
N PRO A 185 -41.65 18.46 65.42
CA PRO A 185 -40.63 18.99 64.49
C PRO A 185 -41.16 19.54 63.14
N SER A 186 -40.31 20.17 62.32
CA SER A 186 -40.09 19.71 60.94
C SER A 186 -38.96 20.46 60.23
N LEU A 187 -38.29 19.68 59.37
CA LEU A 187 -37.32 20.06 58.36
C LEU A 187 -37.71 21.32 57.59
N ASP A 188 -36.76 22.24 57.41
CA ASP A 188 -36.43 22.67 56.05
C ASP A 188 -35.05 23.34 55.95
N GLN A 189 -34.45 23.22 54.77
CA GLN A 189 -33.41 24.08 54.21
C GLN A 189 -32.03 24.09 54.91
N LYS A 190 -31.00 23.67 54.17
CA LYS A 190 -30.17 24.64 53.44
C LYS A 190 -29.07 23.96 52.61
N VAL A 191 -29.13 24.28 51.32
CA VAL A 191 -27.99 24.80 50.54
C VAL A 191 -27.16 23.75 49.79
N THR A 192 -27.71 23.41 48.62
CA THR A 192 -27.06 23.44 47.31
C THR A 192 -25.95 24.49 47.20
N TYR A 193 -24.70 24.08 47.01
CA TYR A 193 -23.65 24.85 46.35
C TYR A 193 -22.98 24.00 45.28
N SER A 194 -23.46 24.18 44.05
CA SER A 194 -22.70 24.34 42.81
C SER A 194 -21.26 23.81 42.76
N PHE A 195 -21.02 22.75 41.98
CA PHE A 195 -19.74 22.55 41.29
C PHE A 195 -19.90 21.74 39.99
N HIS A 196 -20.55 22.33 38.98
CA HIS A 196 -20.48 21.84 37.60
C HIS A 196 -20.49 23.01 36.61
N ARG A 197 -19.30 23.59 36.39
CA ARG A 197 -18.98 24.28 35.13
C ARG A 197 -17.48 24.55 35.04
N LYS A 198 -16.80 23.71 34.26
CA LYS A 198 -15.65 24.02 33.38
C LYS A 198 -14.96 22.70 33.00
N PHE A 199 -15.57 21.97 32.06
CA PHE A 199 -14.79 21.11 31.17
C PHE A 199 -14.44 21.99 29.96
N GLU A 200 -13.19 22.45 29.95
CA GLU A 200 -12.60 23.16 28.83
C GLU A 200 -12.44 22.21 27.64
N THR A 201 -12.97 22.70 26.53
CA THR A 201 -12.80 22.23 25.16
C THR A 201 -11.37 22.51 24.72
N LYS A 202 -10.62 21.49 24.30
CA LYS A 202 -9.46 21.70 23.42
C LYS A 202 -9.15 20.46 22.58
N ILE A 203 -9.92 20.30 21.50
CA ILE A 203 -9.50 19.63 20.27
C ILE A 203 -9.90 20.57 19.13
N MET A 204 -8.93 21.26 18.53
CA MET A 204 -8.80 21.48 17.08
C MET A 204 -7.71 22.53 16.79
N ILE A 205 -6.89 22.15 15.80
CA ILE A 205 -5.79 22.87 15.11
C ILE A 205 -4.43 22.73 15.78
#